data_AF-A0A952LG38-F1
#
_entry.id   AF-A0A952LG38-F1
#
_cell.length_a   1.000
_cell.length_b   1.000
_cell.length_c   1.000
_cell.angle_alpha   90.00
_cell.angle_beta   90.00
_cell.angle_gamma   90.00
#
_symmetry.space_group_name_H-M   'P 1'
#
loop_
_entity.id
_entity.type
_entity.pdbx_description
1 polymer ?
#
loop_
_entity_poly.entity_id
_entity_poly.type
_entity_poly.pdbx_seq_one_letter_code
_entity_poly.pdbx_strand_id
1 'polypeptide(L)'
;MSTRELSADRQRRHRAAAQPVWPPVLPALDVDERELLVDWLRGSADSRPWASLLDAAGPARIELADRLADKALAAGLLTLKEKFERGRWQRAGVIWVELEALQTVFGLPTRSQRDAQRQALADQLDALMADPLVGEAAQELAESRMALKAAQARAALLQALVGWVAAGRQGLRRDFALHVGHTKAVADGEWTWLERHFDLPALGLSPFAPTLTLAGAASLVWPDARRLDLAALPFVTLPTEALERLLAIEPAPERWWLIENRASFEKQAARLAPGMLLVWIAGRPTRAWTAALDRLLALAPAPAAISADADPAGIEIALAAARPWADRSLPWQPEAMEA
;
A
#
# COMPACT_ATOMS: atom_id res chain seq x y z
N MET A 1 8.56 46.66 -29.87
CA MET A 1 8.02 46.28 -28.54
C MET A 1 8.74 47.07 -27.47
N SER A 2 8.02 47.80 -26.60
CA SER A 2 8.60 48.70 -25.61
C SER A 2 9.05 47.90 -24.38
N THR A 3 10.36 47.77 -24.16
CA THR A 3 10.90 47.28 -22.88
C THR A 3 11.15 48.48 -21.97
N ARG A 4 10.97 48.31 -20.66
CA ARG A 4 11.20 49.37 -19.66
C ARG A 4 12.31 48.96 -18.71
N GLU A 5 13.09 49.94 -18.29
CA GLU A 5 14.06 49.80 -17.21
C GLU A 5 13.33 49.92 -15.86
N LEU A 6 13.39 48.88 -15.03
CA LEU A 6 12.71 48.83 -13.73
C LEU A 6 13.56 49.45 -12.61
N SER A 7 14.88 49.30 -12.70
CA SER A 7 15.86 49.87 -11.76
C SER A 7 17.24 49.87 -12.40
N ALA A 8 18.02 50.93 -12.22
CA ALA A 8 19.41 50.97 -12.66
C ALA A 8 20.32 51.76 -11.72
N ASP A 9 21.55 51.28 -11.62
CA ASP A 9 22.73 52.02 -11.17
C ASP A 9 23.79 51.95 -12.30
N ARG A 10 24.89 52.71 -12.18
CA ARG A 10 25.97 52.82 -13.18
C ARG A 10 26.51 51.48 -13.70
N GLN A 11 26.35 50.39 -12.95
CA GLN A 11 26.88 49.07 -13.32
C GLN A 11 25.83 47.96 -13.45
N ARG A 12 24.57 48.18 -13.05
CA ARG A 12 23.53 47.13 -13.00
C ARG A 12 22.19 47.68 -13.42
N ARG A 13 21.44 46.93 -14.22
CA ARG A 13 20.05 47.29 -14.54
C ARG A 13 19.13 46.08 -14.64
N HIS A 14 17.85 46.31 -14.39
CA HIS A 14 16.79 45.33 -14.62
C HIS A 14 15.91 45.80 -15.78
N ARG A 15 15.77 44.96 -16.82
CA ARG A 15 14.89 45.21 -17.96
C ARG A 15 13.69 44.27 -17.90
N ALA A 16 12.51 44.82 -18.11
CA ALA A 16 11.27 44.05 -18.20
C ALA A 16 10.42 44.49 -19.38
N ALA A 17 9.36 43.73 -19.68
CA ALA A 17 8.27 44.20 -20.52
C ALA A 17 7.64 45.49 -19.94
N ALA A 18 7.00 46.30 -20.78
CA ALA A 18 6.28 47.50 -20.36
C ALA A 18 5.23 47.23 -19.26
N GLN A 19 4.68 46.01 -19.20
CA GLN A 19 3.87 45.49 -18.11
C GLN A 19 4.41 44.10 -17.73
N PRO A 20 5.20 43.97 -16.64
CA PRO A 20 5.68 42.67 -16.15
C PRO A 20 4.58 41.99 -15.33
N VAL A 21 3.48 41.67 -15.98
CA VAL A 21 2.39 40.86 -15.43
C VAL A 21 2.35 39.56 -16.22
N TRP A 22 1.92 38.48 -15.57
CA TRP A 22 1.62 37.22 -16.25
C TRP A 22 0.80 37.47 -17.53
N PRO A 23 1.29 37.06 -18.71
CA PRO A 23 0.59 37.35 -19.95
C PRO A 23 -0.67 36.46 -20.05
N PRO A 24 -1.79 36.99 -20.55
CA PRO A 24 -3.01 36.20 -20.74
C PRO A 24 -2.86 35.11 -21.81
N VAL A 25 -1.89 35.27 -22.72
CA VAL A 25 -1.57 34.31 -23.78
C VAL A 25 -0.06 34.16 -23.87
N LEU A 26 0.43 32.93 -23.86
CA LEU A 26 1.85 32.64 -24.04
C LEU A 26 2.33 33.02 -25.46
N PRO A 27 3.59 33.46 -25.63
CA PRO A 27 4.13 33.68 -26.96
C PRO A 27 4.08 32.38 -27.77
N ALA A 28 3.84 32.49 -29.07
CA ALA A 28 3.91 31.34 -29.97
C ALA A 28 5.37 30.86 -30.06
N LEU A 29 5.71 29.78 -29.36
CA LEU A 29 7.04 29.16 -29.36
C LEU A 29 7.13 28.09 -30.44
N ASP A 30 8.26 28.02 -31.13
CA ASP A 30 8.58 26.83 -31.94
C ASP A 30 8.93 25.63 -31.04
N VAL A 31 9.14 24.46 -31.63
CA VAL A 31 9.40 23.22 -30.88
C VAL A 31 10.69 23.33 -30.06
N ASP A 32 11.78 23.83 -30.65
CA ASP A 32 13.09 23.93 -29.99
C ASP A 32 13.07 24.97 -28.86
N GLU A 33 12.40 26.10 -29.08
CA GLU A 33 12.18 27.14 -28.07
C GLU A 33 11.36 26.62 -26.90
N ARG A 34 10.32 25.83 -27.18
CA ARG A 34 9.47 25.22 -26.14
C ARG A 34 10.27 24.21 -25.32
N GLU A 35 11.04 23.34 -25.96
CA GLU A 35 11.89 22.36 -25.27
C GLU A 35 12.94 23.04 -24.39
N LEU A 36 13.63 24.06 -24.91
CA LEU A 36 14.62 24.80 -24.14
C LEU A 36 13.99 25.55 -22.96
N LEU A 37 12.81 26.14 -23.15
CA LEU A 37 12.08 26.79 -22.06
C LEU A 37 11.70 25.78 -20.97
N VAL A 38 11.23 24.59 -21.35
CA VAL A 38 10.94 23.50 -20.40
C VAL A 38 12.20 23.13 -19.60
N ASP A 39 13.36 23.00 -20.24
CA ASP A 39 14.63 22.71 -19.56
C ASP A 39 14.99 23.82 -18.55
N TRP A 40 14.77 25.09 -18.90
CA TRP A 40 15.01 26.22 -18.01
C TRP A 40 14.06 26.25 -16.79
N LEU A 41 12.84 25.76 -16.94
CA LEU A 41 11.79 25.79 -15.92
C LEU A 41 11.81 24.61 -14.95
N ARG A 42 12.64 23.58 -15.17
CA ARG A 42 12.74 22.44 -14.22
C ARG A 42 13.24 22.83 -12.82
N GLY A 43 13.95 23.95 -12.70
CA GLY A 43 14.41 24.49 -11.42
C GLY A 43 13.30 25.22 -10.64
N SER A 44 13.43 25.32 -9.32
CA SER A 44 12.48 26.01 -8.43
C SER A 44 12.91 27.43 -8.04
N ALA A 45 14.01 27.94 -8.58
CA ALA A 45 14.54 29.25 -8.25
C ALA A 45 13.93 30.33 -9.14
N ASP A 46 13.26 31.31 -8.53
CA ASP A 46 12.65 32.44 -9.24
C ASP A 46 13.68 33.31 -9.96
N SER A 47 14.94 33.29 -9.51
CA SER A 47 16.06 33.96 -10.17
C SER A 47 17.13 32.94 -10.56
N ARG A 48 17.57 32.99 -11.83
CA ARG A 48 18.65 32.12 -12.33
C ARG A 48 19.77 32.94 -12.99
N PRO A 49 21.06 32.64 -12.73
CA PRO A 49 22.17 33.23 -13.46
C PRO A 49 22.11 32.89 -14.95
N TRP A 50 22.48 33.82 -15.81
CA TRP A 50 22.45 33.63 -17.26
C TRP A 50 23.36 32.49 -17.71
N ALA A 51 24.54 32.38 -17.10
CA ALA A 51 25.46 31.26 -17.34
C ALA A 51 24.81 29.90 -17.10
N SER A 52 24.06 29.72 -16.00
CA SER A 52 23.37 28.46 -15.70
C SER A 52 22.29 28.10 -16.73
N LEU A 53 21.68 29.09 -17.38
CA LEU A 53 20.71 28.88 -18.45
C LEU A 53 21.39 28.49 -19.76
N LEU A 54 22.54 29.09 -20.07
CA LEU A 54 23.38 28.71 -21.21
C LEU A 54 23.95 27.31 -21.03
N ASP A 55 24.40 26.95 -19.83
CA ASP A 55 24.88 25.60 -19.53
C ASP A 55 23.79 24.55 -19.74
N ALA A 56 22.55 24.85 -19.32
CA ALA A 56 21.40 23.98 -19.58
C ALA A 56 21.03 23.91 -21.07
N ALA A 57 21.25 24.98 -21.83
CA ALA A 57 21.06 24.99 -23.28
C ALA A 57 22.14 24.14 -23.99
N GLY A 58 23.38 24.18 -23.52
CA GLY A 58 24.53 23.58 -24.18
C GLY A 58 25.04 24.43 -25.37
N PRO A 59 26.26 24.16 -25.86
CA PRO A 59 26.97 25.03 -26.81
C PRO A 59 26.27 25.18 -28.17
N ALA A 60 25.51 24.17 -28.60
CA ALA A 60 24.80 24.18 -29.87
C ALA A 60 23.53 25.06 -29.88
N ARG A 61 23.04 25.49 -28.71
CA ARG A 61 21.76 26.21 -28.56
C ARG A 61 21.92 27.63 -27.99
N ILE A 62 23.11 28.23 -28.07
CA ILE A 62 23.37 29.58 -27.51
C ILE A 62 22.53 30.66 -28.21
N GLU A 63 22.48 30.65 -29.54
CA GLU A 63 21.68 31.64 -30.29
C GLU A 63 20.18 31.45 -30.04
N LEU A 64 19.73 30.20 -29.89
CA LEU A 64 18.37 29.85 -29.49
C LEU A 64 18.04 30.38 -28.09
N ALA A 65 18.97 30.25 -27.13
CA ALA A 65 18.82 30.78 -25.79
C ALA A 65 18.67 32.32 -25.80
N ASP A 66 19.50 33.03 -26.55
CA ASP A 66 19.41 34.48 -26.66
C ASP A 66 18.06 34.91 -27.26
N ARG A 67 17.62 34.26 -28.35
CA ARG A 67 16.32 34.53 -28.98
C ARG A 67 15.15 34.25 -28.05
N LEU A 68 15.18 33.10 -27.36
CA LEU A 68 14.15 32.70 -26.40
C LEU A 68 14.06 33.71 -25.25
N ALA A 69 15.20 34.17 -24.73
CA ALA A 69 15.22 35.16 -23.65
C ALA A 69 14.61 36.50 -24.07
N ASP A 70 14.90 36.98 -25.28
CA ASP A 70 14.29 38.21 -25.80
C ASP A 70 12.79 38.05 -26.03
N LYS A 71 12.36 36.90 -26.54
CA LYS A 71 10.94 36.59 -26.75
C LYS A 71 10.18 36.47 -25.42
N ALA A 72 10.78 35.82 -24.43
CA ALA A 72 10.23 35.70 -23.08
C ALA A 72 10.18 37.05 -22.35
N LEU A 73 11.22 37.88 -22.49
CA LEU A 73 11.24 39.24 -21.98
C LEU A 73 10.12 40.08 -22.62
N ALA A 74 9.99 40.03 -23.94
CA ALA A 74 8.98 40.79 -24.67
C ALA A 74 7.55 40.38 -24.32
N ALA A 75 7.34 39.08 -24.05
CA ALA A 75 6.08 38.53 -23.59
C ALA A 75 5.81 38.74 -22.09
N GLY A 76 6.72 39.35 -21.34
CA GLY A 76 6.56 39.60 -19.91
C GLY A 76 6.71 38.36 -19.02
N LEU A 77 7.26 37.26 -19.54
CA LEU A 77 7.48 36.03 -18.78
C LEU A 77 8.65 36.14 -17.78
N LEU A 78 9.61 37.03 -18.07
CA LEU A 78 10.78 37.25 -17.23
C LEU A 78 11.22 38.72 -17.23
N THR A 79 12.02 39.05 -16.22
CA THR A 79 12.84 40.26 -16.14
C THR A 79 14.31 39.86 -16.36
N LEU A 80 15.03 40.60 -17.18
CA LEU A 80 16.48 40.43 -17.36
C LEU A 80 17.25 41.26 -16.33
N LYS A 81 18.18 40.60 -15.63
CA LYS A 81 19.26 41.26 -14.89
C LYS A 81 20.44 41.45 -15.84
N GLU A 82 20.93 42.67 -15.95
CA GLU A 82 22.08 43.01 -16.79
C GLU A 82 23.15 43.74 -15.99
N LYS A 83 24.41 43.54 -16.40
CA LYS A 83 25.58 44.23 -15.84
C LYS A 83 26.33 44.98 -16.94
N PHE A 84 26.84 46.16 -16.64
CA PHE A 84 27.65 46.91 -17.58
C PHE A 84 29.12 46.49 -17.46
N GLU A 85 29.62 45.78 -18.46
CA GLU A 85 30.96 45.20 -18.47
C GLU A 85 31.59 45.36 -19.85
N ARG A 86 32.84 45.84 -19.89
CA ARG A 86 33.62 46.05 -21.13
C ARG A 86 32.89 46.96 -22.14
N GLY A 87 32.28 48.04 -21.66
CA GLY A 87 31.61 49.04 -22.51
C GLY A 87 30.25 48.61 -23.07
N ARG A 88 29.71 47.46 -22.65
CA ARG A 88 28.39 46.97 -23.07
C ARG A 88 27.59 46.38 -21.92
N TRP A 89 26.27 46.43 -22.03
CA TRP A 89 25.38 45.69 -21.14
C TRP A 89 25.39 44.21 -21.49
N GLN A 90 25.61 43.35 -20.51
CA GLN A 90 25.62 41.89 -20.64
C GLN A 90 24.56 41.26 -19.75
N ARG A 91 23.93 40.19 -20.25
CA ARG A 91 22.95 39.40 -19.48
C ARG A 91 23.65 38.72 -18.30
N ALA A 92 23.21 39.04 -17.09
CA ALA A 92 23.72 38.46 -15.86
C ALA A 92 22.77 37.39 -15.29
N GLY A 93 21.47 37.52 -15.54
CA GLY A 93 20.48 36.53 -15.10
C GLY A 93 19.06 36.88 -15.50
N VAL A 94 18.15 36.00 -15.15
CA VAL A 94 16.70 36.18 -15.32
C VAL A 94 16.02 36.15 -13.95
N ILE A 95 14.89 36.84 -13.84
CA ILE A 95 13.90 36.67 -12.78
C ILE A 95 12.59 36.30 -13.46
N TRP A 96 12.02 35.15 -13.14
CA TRP A 96 10.72 34.74 -13.63
C TRP A 96 9.63 35.58 -12.96
N VAL A 97 8.65 36.06 -13.74
CA VAL A 97 7.56 36.90 -13.19
C VAL A 97 6.61 36.06 -12.35
N GLU A 98 6.15 34.91 -12.86
CA GLU A 98 5.39 33.91 -12.11
C GLU A 98 5.86 32.51 -12.49
N LEU A 99 6.94 32.04 -11.85
CA LEU A 99 7.58 30.77 -12.19
C LEU A 99 6.62 29.58 -12.08
N GLU A 100 5.82 29.52 -11.02
CA GLU A 100 4.92 28.38 -10.78
C GLU A 100 3.74 28.36 -11.74
N ALA A 101 3.20 29.53 -12.12
CA ALA A 101 2.20 29.63 -13.17
C ALA A 101 2.77 29.13 -14.50
N LEU A 102 4.02 29.51 -14.81
CA LEU A 102 4.73 29.05 -16.01
C LEU A 102 4.97 27.54 -16.01
N GLN A 103 5.47 26.99 -14.91
CA GLN A 103 5.62 25.56 -14.74
C GLN A 103 4.29 24.82 -14.93
N THR A 104 3.20 25.34 -14.36
CA THR A 104 1.87 24.72 -14.48
C THR A 104 1.39 24.68 -15.93
N VAL A 105 1.54 25.76 -16.70
CA VAL A 105 1.16 25.75 -18.14
C VAL A 105 1.97 24.74 -18.95
N PHE A 106 3.22 24.50 -18.57
CA PHE A 106 4.08 23.50 -19.21
C PHE A 106 3.98 22.10 -18.58
N GLY A 107 3.06 21.87 -17.63
CA GLY A 107 2.86 20.57 -16.99
C GLY A 107 4.02 20.14 -16.08
N LEU A 108 4.79 21.09 -15.56
CA LEU A 108 5.92 20.85 -14.66
C LEU A 108 5.50 20.98 -13.19
N PRO A 109 6.09 20.18 -12.28
CA PRO A 109 5.79 20.25 -10.85
C PRO A 109 6.36 21.53 -10.22
N THR A 110 5.53 22.22 -9.44
CA THR A 110 5.92 23.47 -8.76
C THR A 110 6.54 23.23 -7.39
N ARG A 111 7.12 24.27 -6.76
CA ARG A 111 7.59 24.17 -5.36
C ARG A 111 6.39 24.01 -4.44
N SER A 112 5.37 24.85 -4.58
CA SER A 112 4.16 24.80 -3.76
C SER A 112 3.44 23.45 -3.85
N GLN A 113 3.41 22.82 -5.03
CA GLN A 113 2.87 21.46 -5.19
C GLN A 113 3.67 20.41 -4.41
N ARG A 114 5.01 20.49 -4.44
CA ARG A 114 5.86 19.58 -3.67
C ARG A 114 5.72 19.80 -2.17
N ASP A 115 5.65 21.04 -1.72
CA ASP A 115 5.46 21.38 -0.31
C ASP A 115 4.08 20.91 0.17
N ALA A 116 3.03 21.14 -0.62
CA ALA A 116 1.69 20.63 -0.34
C ALA A 116 1.64 19.09 -0.29
N GLN A 117 2.34 18.39 -1.18
CA GLN A 117 2.44 16.93 -1.14
C GLN A 117 3.17 16.42 0.10
N ARG A 118 4.21 17.12 0.56
CA ARG A 118 4.91 16.79 1.80
C ARG A 118 4.04 17.03 3.02
N GLN A 119 3.34 18.16 3.06
CA GLN A 119 2.41 18.46 4.15
C GLN A 119 1.26 17.45 4.18
N ALA A 120 0.65 17.14 3.04
CA ALA A 120 -0.40 16.14 2.97
C ALA A 120 0.06 14.75 3.41
N LEU A 121 1.30 14.35 3.10
CA LEU A 121 1.86 13.10 3.62
C LEU A 121 2.07 13.18 5.14
N ALA A 122 2.58 14.29 5.66
CA ALA A 122 2.76 14.47 7.11
C ALA A 122 1.41 14.37 7.85
N ASP A 123 0.39 15.09 7.38
CA ASP A 123 -0.96 15.06 7.95
C ASP A 123 -1.56 13.64 7.89
N GLN A 124 -1.34 12.92 6.78
CA GLN A 124 -1.78 11.54 6.63
C GLN A 124 -1.07 10.59 7.61
N LEU A 125 0.25 10.75 7.78
CA LEU A 125 1.02 9.91 8.71
C LEU A 125 0.64 10.21 10.16
N ASP A 126 0.42 11.47 10.52
CA ASP A 126 -0.06 11.85 11.86
C ASP A 126 -1.41 11.18 12.19
N ALA A 127 -2.33 11.13 11.22
CA ALA A 127 -3.60 10.43 11.38
C ALA A 127 -3.42 8.92 11.53
N LEU A 128 -2.54 8.31 10.73
CA LEU A 128 -2.25 6.87 10.80
C LEU A 128 -1.50 6.48 12.08
N MET A 129 -0.65 7.36 12.60
CA MET A 129 0.06 7.17 13.87
C MET A 129 -0.89 7.07 15.07
N ALA A 130 -2.05 7.72 15.00
CA ALA A 130 -3.08 7.64 16.02
C ALA A 130 -3.93 6.35 15.92
N ASP A 131 -3.82 5.59 14.83
CA ASP A 131 -4.58 4.35 14.64
C ASP A 131 -3.93 3.18 15.39
N PRO A 132 -4.69 2.40 16.20
CA PRO A 132 -4.13 1.34 17.03
C PRO A 132 -3.60 0.13 16.25
N LEU A 133 -4.03 -0.06 14.99
CA LEU A 133 -3.56 -1.18 14.16
C LEU A 133 -2.23 -0.84 13.49
N VAL A 134 -2.10 0.37 12.92
CA VAL A 134 -0.98 0.73 12.03
C VAL A 134 -0.03 1.78 12.60
N GLY A 135 -0.29 2.29 13.81
CA GLY A 135 0.41 3.44 14.36
C GLY A 135 1.93 3.30 14.45
N GLU A 136 2.42 2.14 14.89
CA GLU A 136 3.87 1.87 14.98
C GLU A 136 4.53 1.86 13.60
N ALA A 137 3.89 1.24 12.60
CA ALA A 137 4.41 1.21 11.23
C ALA A 137 4.36 2.61 10.58
N ALA A 138 3.35 3.42 10.91
CA ALA A 138 3.25 4.81 10.45
C ALA A 138 4.35 5.69 11.06
N GLN A 139 4.66 5.52 12.35
CA GLN A 139 5.77 6.20 13.03
C GLN A 139 7.11 5.86 12.37
N GLU A 140 7.41 4.57 12.17
CA GLU A 140 8.66 4.15 11.51
C GLU A 140 8.75 4.72 10.08
N LEU A 141 7.63 4.76 9.36
CA LEU A 141 7.57 5.34 8.03
C LEU A 141 7.86 6.85 8.04
N ALA A 142 7.32 7.59 9.02
CA ALA A 142 7.57 9.03 9.18
C ALA A 142 9.03 9.34 9.52
N GLU A 143 9.68 8.48 10.31
CA GLU A 143 11.10 8.60 10.66
C GLU A 143 12.03 8.13 9.53
N SER A 144 11.50 7.36 8.58
CA SER A 144 12.28 6.87 7.44
C SER A 144 12.72 8.03 6.53
N ARG A 145 13.98 8.02 6.10
CA ARG A 145 14.50 8.97 5.09
C ARG A 145 14.12 8.57 3.66
N MET A 146 12.94 7.99 3.50
CA MET A 146 12.46 7.46 2.24
C MET A 146 12.11 8.57 1.24
N ALA A 147 12.24 8.28 -0.06
CA ALA A 147 11.77 9.19 -1.10
C ALA A 147 10.25 9.40 -1.00
N LEU A 148 9.79 10.64 -1.18
CA LEU A 148 8.39 11.05 -0.99
C LEU A 148 7.36 10.11 -1.63
N LYS A 149 7.58 9.72 -2.89
CA LYS A 149 6.66 8.84 -3.62
C LYS A 149 6.54 7.44 -3.00
N ALA A 150 7.66 6.88 -2.52
CA ALA A 150 7.65 5.57 -1.89
C ALA A 150 7.01 5.64 -0.49
N ALA A 151 7.23 6.72 0.26
CA ALA A 151 6.56 6.96 1.53
C ALA A 151 5.04 7.11 1.34
N GLN A 152 4.60 7.87 0.33
CA GLN A 152 3.18 7.98 -0.04
C GLN A 152 2.55 6.64 -0.40
N ALA A 153 3.25 5.79 -1.16
CA ALA A 153 2.76 4.46 -1.52
C ALA A 153 2.54 3.60 -0.26
N ARG A 154 3.49 3.59 0.69
CA ARG A 154 3.34 2.85 1.95
C ARG A 154 2.26 3.42 2.86
N ALA A 155 2.14 4.74 2.96
CA ALA A 155 1.06 5.38 3.71
C ALA A 155 -0.32 5.00 3.14
N ALA A 156 -0.46 4.94 1.82
CA ALA A 156 -1.69 4.45 1.17
C ALA A 156 -1.99 2.98 1.50
N LEU A 157 -0.97 2.12 1.59
CA LEU A 157 -1.15 0.72 2.00
C LEU A 157 -1.62 0.60 3.45
N LEU A 158 -1.05 1.37 4.37
CA LEU A 158 -1.50 1.41 5.76
C LEU A 158 -2.97 1.83 5.84
N GLN A 159 -3.34 2.90 5.12
CA GLN A 159 -4.73 3.37 5.06
C GLN A 159 -5.68 2.30 4.50
N ALA A 160 -5.26 1.57 3.46
CA ALA A 160 -6.04 0.49 2.88
C ALA A 160 -6.17 -0.70 3.84
N LEU A 161 -5.13 -1.00 4.63
CA LEU A 161 -5.15 -2.06 5.63
C LEU A 161 -6.13 -1.75 6.76
N VAL A 162 -6.13 -0.51 7.26
CA VAL A 162 -7.14 -0.02 8.23
C VAL A 162 -8.55 -0.23 7.69
N GLY A 163 -8.81 0.23 6.45
CA GLY A 163 -10.11 0.07 5.80
C GLY A 163 -10.52 -1.40 5.59
N TRP A 164 -9.57 -2.25 5.21
CA TRP A 164 -9.79 -3.68 5.03
C TRP A 164 -10.23 -4.38 6.32
N VAL A 165 -9.50 -4.12 7.41
CA VAL A 165 -9.75 -4.72 8.72
C VAL A 165 -11.05 -4.18 9.33
N ALA A 166 -11.30 -2.87 9.24
CA ALA A 166 -12.53 -2.25 9.73
C ALA A 166 -13.79 -2.79 9.02
N ALA A 167 -13.68 -3.11 7.73
CA ALA A 167 -14.75 -3.75 6.96
C ALA A 167 -14.88 -5.26 7.21
N GLY A 168 -14.04 -5.86 8.06
CA GLY A 168 -14.07 -7.30 8.36
C GLY A 168 -13.75 -8.19 7.16
N ARG A 169 -13.06 -7.64 6.14
CA ARG A 169 -12.79 -8.35 4.89
C ARG A 169 -11.80 -9.49 5.09
N GLN A 170 -11.93 -10.51 4.24
CA GLN A 170 -11.04 -11.66 4.19
C GLN A 170 -10.74 -12.00 2.74
N GLY A 171 -9.53 -12.45 2.45
CA GLY A 171 -9.14 -12.79 1.08
C GLY A 171 -7.65 -13.00 0.88
N LEU A 172 -7.29 -13.16 -0.39
CA LEU A 172 -5.92 -13.33 -0.82
C LEU A 172 -5.20 -11.99 -0.95
N ARG A 173 -3.87 -12.04 -1.01
CA ARG A 173 -3.04 -10.87 -1.40
C ARG A 173 -3.54 -10.18 -2.67
N ARG A 174 -4.03 -10.95 -3.65
CA ARG A 174 -4.57 -10.41 -4.90
C ARG A 174 -5.86 -9.62 -4.70
N ASP A 175 -6.70 -10.04 -3.76
CA ASP A 175 -7.97 -9.36 -3.45
C ASP A 175 -7.70 -8.05 -2.72
N PHE A 176 -6.72 -8.04 -1.82
CA PHE A 176 -6.24 -6.81 -1.20
C PHE A 176 -5.58 -5.87 -2.21
N ALA A 177 -4.74 -6.38 -3.12
CA ALA A 177 -4.16 -5.57 -4.18
C ALA A 177 -5.25 -4.93 -5.06
N LEU A 178 -6.31 -5.69 -5.38
CA LEU A 178 -7.48 -5.15 -6.08
C LEU A 178 -8.21 -4.09 -5.26
N HIS A 179 -8.30 -4.25 -3.93
CA HIS A 179 -8.86 -3.23 -3.04
C HIS A 179 -8.06 -1.93 -3.04
N VAL A 180 -6.73 -2.03 -3.10
CA VAL A 180 -5.82 -0.87 -3.22
C VAL A 180 -5.95 -0.21 -4.60
N GLY A 181 -6.21 -0.99 -5.66
CA GLY A 181 -6.63 -0.45 -6.95
C GLY A 181 -6.67 -1.47 -8.09
N HIS A 182 -5.63 -2.29 -8.25
CA HIS A 182 -5.58 -3.35 -9.27
C HIS A 182 -4.77 -4.54 -8.77
N THR A 183 -4.89 -5.70 -9.44
CA THR A 183 -4.30 -6.99 -8.99
C THR A 183 -2.76 -7.02 -8.89
N LYS A 184 -2.07 -5.93 -9.25
CA LYS A 184 -0.61 -5.74 -9.18
C LYS A 184 -0.23 -4.41 -8.52
N ALA A 185 -1.15 -3.78 -7.79
CA ALA A 185 -0.94 -2.47 -7.19
C ALA A 185 0.08 -2.49 -6.05
N VAL A 186 0.30 -3.67 -5.46
CA VAL A 186 1.27 -3.90 -4.39
C VAL A 186 2.40 -4.74 -4.96
N ALA A 187 3.62 -4.20 -4.97
CA ALA A 187 4.80 -4.90 -5.42
C ALA A 187 5.44 -5.73 -4.29
N ASP A 188 6.40 -6.58 -4.64
CA ASP A 188 6.96 -7.58 -3.70
C ASP A 188 7.69 -6.95 -2.51
N GLY A 189 8.31 -5.79 -2.71
CA GLY A 189 8.99 -5.04 -1.65
C GLY A 189 8.00 -4.50 -0.61
N GLU A 190 6.81 -4.12 -1.05
CA GLU A 190 5.71 -3.62 -0.23
C GLU A 190 5.05 -4.77 0.53
N TRP A 191 4.88 -5.95 -0.09
CA TRP A 191 4.44 -7.14 0.62
C TRP A 191 5.41 -7.54 1.73
N THR A 192 6.71 -7.60 1.40
CA THR A 192 7.76 -7.91 2.38
C THR A 192 7.77 -6.90 3.52
N TRP A 193 7.51 -5.62 3.22
CA TRP A 193 7.42 -4.59 4.24
C TRP A 193 6.19 -4.79 5.14
N LEU A 194 5.00 -5.02 4.58
CA LEU A 194 3.78 -5.30 5.34
C LEU A 194 3.96 -6.53 6.26
N GLU A 195 4.56 -7.60 5.76
CA GLU A 195 4.79 -8.84 6.53
C GLU A 195 5.76 -8.66 7.71
N ARG A 196 6.62 -7.64 7.68
CA ARG A 196 7.50 -7.32 8.81
C ARG A 196 6.78 -6.62 9.96
N HIS A 197 5.69 -5.90 9.65
CA HIS A 197 4.93 -5.13 10.63
C HIS A 197 3.67 -5.84 11.10
N PHE A 198 3.13 -6.75 10.29
CA PHE A 198 1.81 -7.32 10.53
C PHE A 198 1.77 -8.83 10.32
N ASP A 199 1.06 -9.52 11.21
CA ASP A 199 0.55 -10.87 10.95
C ASP A 199 -0.63 -10.77 9.96
N LEU A 200 -0.30 -10.71 8.66
CA LEU A 200 -1.28 -10.57 7.59
C LEU A 200 -2.37 -11.65 7.64
N PRO A 201 -2.07 -12.95 7.86
CA PRO A 201 -3.09 -13.96 8.06
C PRO A 201 -4.08 -13.63 9.19
N ALA A 202 -3.60 -13.15 10.34
CA ALA A 202 -4.49 -12.74 11.44
C ALA A 202 -5.38 -11.54 11.06
N LEU A 203 -4.92 -10.68 10.16
CA LEU A 203 -5.69 -9.58 9.58
C LEU A 203 -6.62 -10.00 8.42
N GLY A 204 -6.72 -11.30 8.13
CA GLY A 204 -7.58 -11.83 7.07
C GLY A 204 -6.96 -11.77 5.67
N LEU A 205 -5.63 -11.64 5.58
CA LEU A 205 -4.86 -11.58 4.34
C LEU A 205 -3.94 -12.78 4.21
N SER A 206 -4.28 -13.71 3.33
CA SER A 206 -3.51 -14.93 3.13
C SER A 206 -2.83 -14.98 1.75
N PRO A 207 -1.64 -15.60 1.62
CA PRO A 207 -1.07 -15.91 0.30
C PRO A 207 -1.89 -16.97 -0.47
N PHE A 208 -2.58 -17.86 0.25
CA PHE A 208 -3.36 -18.96 -0.32
C PHE A 208 -4.76 -19.02 0.27
N ALA A 209 -5.69 -19.68 -0.44
CA ALA A 209 -7.03 -19.86 0.07
C ALA A 209 -6.95 -20.56 1.44
N PRO A 210 -7.61 -20.02 2.48
CA PRO A 210 -7.63 -20.68 3.78
C PRO A 210 -8.25 -22.07 3.63
N THR A 211 -7.63 -23.06 4.26
CA THR A 211 -8.08 -24.45 4.22
C THR A 211 -8.23 -25.00 5.63
N LEU A 212 -8.98 -26.09 5.73
CA LEU A 212 -9.13 -26.86 6.94
C LEU A 212 -9.03 -28.35 6.60
N THR A 213 -8.27 -29.09 7.40
CA THR A 213 -8.03 -30.52 7.20
C THR A 213 -8.85 -31.34 8.20
N LEU A 214 -9.63 -32.29 7.68
CA LEU A 214 -10.55 -33.15 8.44
C LEU A 214 -10.19 -34.63 8.25
N ALA A 215 -10.44 -35.44 9.29
CA ALA A 215 -10.45 -36.90 9.19
C ALA A 215 -11.61 -37.49 10.00
N GLY A 216 -12.10 -38.66 9.60
CA GLY A 216 -13.00 -39.47 10.40
C GLY A 216 -14.11 -40.13 9.61
N ALA A 217 -15.09 -40.67 10.33
CA ALA A 217 -16.15 -41.50 9.75
C ALA A 217 -17.45 -40.72 9.60
N ALA A 218 -17.48 -39.73 8.71
CA ALA A 218 -18.68 -38.97 8.35
C ALA A 218 -18.73 -38.61 6.87
N SER A 219 -19.93 -38.35 6.36
CA SER A 219 -20.19 -37.76 5.06
C SER A 219 -20.44 -36.27 5.20
N LEU A 220 -19.71 -35.46 4.42
CA LEU A 220 -19.96 -34.04 4.25
C LEU A 220 -20.94 -33.84 3.10
N VAL A 221 -22.04 -33.11 3.34
CA VAL A 221 -23.14 -32.94 2.36
C VAL A 221 -23.27 -31.47 1.96
N TRP A 222 -23.26 -31.21 0.65
CA TRP A 222 -23.47 -29.89 0.05
C TRP A 222 -24.81 -29.82 -0.70
N PRO A 223 -25.23 -28.61 -1.14
CA PRO A 223 -26.31 -28.49 -2.11
C PRO A 223 -26.06 -29.31 -3.38
N ASP A 224 -27.15 -29.64 -4.08
CA ASP A 224 -27.16 -30.42 -5.34
C ASP A 224 -26.74 -31.89 -5.17
N ALA A 225 -27.02 -32.48 -3.99
CA ALA A 225 -26.72 -33.87 -3.65
C ALA A 225 -25.23 -34.26 -3.74
N ARG A 226 -24.32 -33.27 -3.73
CA ARG A 226 -22.89 -33.53 -3.65
C ARG A 226 -22.52 -34.01 -2.26
N ARG A 227 -21.83 -35.14 -2.18
CA ARG A 227 -21.36 -35.77 -0.93
C ARG A 227 -19.89 -36.12 -1.03
N LEU A 228 -19.19 -35.96 0.08
CA LEU A 228 -17.84 -36.48 0.28
C LEU A 228 -17.86 -37.41 1.48
N ASP A 229 -17.53 -38.69 1.27
CA ASP A 229 -17.33 -39.65 2.35
C ASP A 229 -15.90 -39.53 2.90
N LEU A 230 -15.77 -39.07 4.15
CA LEU A 230 -14.48 -38.94 4.81
C LEU A 230 -13.87 -40.31 5.14
N ALA A 231 -14.68 -41.35 5.34
CA ALA A 231 -14.18 -42.68 5.68
C ALA A 231 -13.41 -43.34 4.53
N ALA A 232 -13.61 -42.87 3.30
CA ALA A 232 -12.91 -43.35 2.10
C ALA A 232 -11.46 -42.82 2.00
N LEU A 233 -11.06 -41.86 2.83
CA LEU A 233 -9.77 -41.17 2.76
C LEU A 233 -9.13 -41.10 4.16
N PRO A 234 -7.79 -41.14 4.27
CA PRO A 234 -7.14 -40.95 5.58
C PRO A 234 -7.46 -39.58 6.20
N PHE A 235 -7.51 -38.53 5.37
CA PHE A 235 -7.94 -37.19 5.70
C PHE A 235 -8.19 -36.40 4.40
N VAL A 236 -8.92 -35.29 4.48
CA VAL A 236 -9.14 -34.36 3.37
C VAL A 236 -8.80 -32.95 3.79
N THR A 237 -8.24 -32.15 2.88
CA THR A 237 -8.05 -30.70 3.07
C THR A 237 -8.98 -29.96 2.13
N LEU A 238 -9.84 -29.11 2.68
CA LEU A 238 -10.87 -28.39 1.95
C LEU A 238 -10.72 -26.88 2.14
N PRO A 239 -11.00 -26.04 1.12
CA PRO A 239 -11.13 -24.60 1.31
C PRO A 239 -12.21 -24.28 2.35
N THR A 240 -11.95 -23.33 3.25
CA THR A 240 -12.92 -22.96 4.30
C THR A 240 -14.24 -22.45 3.72
N GLU A 241 -14.18 -21.73 2.59
CA GLU A 241 -15.38 -21.27 1.86
C GLU A 241 -16.28 -22.44 1.41
N ALA A 242 -15.69 -23.59 1.05
CA ALA A 242 -16.49 -24.77 0.72
C ALA A 242 -17.21 -25.29 1.97
N LEU A 243 -16.53 -25.32 3.12
CA LEU A 243 -17.12 -25.78 4.39
C LEU A 243 -18.26 -24.89 4.87
N GLU A 244 -18.16 -23.57 4.67
CA GLU A 244 -19.23 -22.62 5.01
C GLU A 244 -20.56 -22.93 4.31
N ARG A 245 -20.51 -23.56 3.13
CA ARG A 245 -21.68 -23.92 2.32
C ARG A 245 -22.24 -25.32 2.60
N LEU A 246 -21.68 -26.05 3.57
CA LEU A 246 -22.18 -27.38 3.96
C LEU A 246 -23.64 -27.30 4.42
N LEU A 247 -24.41 -28.35 4.13
CA LEU A 247 -25.78 -28.52 4.59
C LEU A 247 -25.90 -29.49 5.77
N ALA A 248 -25.05 -30.53 5.81
CA ALA A 248 -25.07 -31.53 6.87
C ALA A 248 -23.73 -32.27 7.01
N ILE A 249 -23.55 -32.91 8.17
CA ILE A 249 -22.47 -33.85 8.49
C ILE A 249 -23.15 -35.14 8.98
N GLU A 250 -22.95 -36.26 8.30
CA GLU A 250 -23.72 -37.48 8.52
C GLU A 250 -22.85 -38.75 8.62
N PRO A 251 -22.87 -39.51 9.72
CA PRO A 251 -23.50 -39.16 11.00
C PRO A 251 -22.82 -37.95 11.66
N ALA A 252 -23.54 -37.30 12.57
CA ALA A 252 -22.94 -36.28 13.42
C ALA A 252 -21.89 -36.94 14.34
N PRO A 253 -20.69 -36.33 14.54
CA PRO A 253 -19.73 -36.81 15.53
C PRO A 253 -20.31 -36.79 16.95
N GLU A 254 -19.85 -37.74 17.75
CA GLU A 254 -20.00 -37.75 19.21
C GLU A 254 -18.93 -36.86 19.87
N ARG A 255 -17.78 -36.68 19.21
CA ARG A 255 -16.66 -35.87 19.71
C ARG A 255 -15.83 -35.29 18.57
N TRP A 256 -15.44 -34.03 18.73
CA TRP A 256 -14.41 -33.40 17.92
C TRP A 256 -13.06 -33.55 18.60
N TRP A 257 -12.01 -33.85 17.84
CA TRP A 257 -10.64 -33.84 18.35
C TRP A 257 -9.77 -32.96 17.47
N LEU A 258 -9.17 -31.95 18.06
CA LEU A 258 -8.33 -30.99 17.37
C LEU A 258 -6.88 -31.26 17.77
N ILE A 259 -6.00 -31.40 16.79
CA ILE A 259 -4.57 -31.68 17.01
C ILE A 259 -3.74 -30.65 16.27
N GLU A 260 -2.82 -30.00 16.97
CA GLU A 260 -1.90 -29.00 16.40
C GLU A 260 -0.70 -29.66 15.70
N ASN A 261 -0.06 -30.63 16.35
CA ASN A 261 1.07 -31.35 15.76
C ASN A 261 0.66 -32.21 14.55
N ARG A 262 1.26 -31.93 13.38
CA ARG A 262 0.94 -32.62 12.11
C ARG A 262 1.20 -34.13 12.15
N ALA A 263 2.32 -34.56 12.73
CA ALA A 263 2.67 -35.98 12.76
C ALA A 263 1.73 -36.76 13.69
N SER A 264 1.31 -36.14 14.80
CA SER A 264 0.29 -36.70 15.68
C SER A 264 -1.07 -36.77 14.98
N PHE A 265 -1.49 -35.72 14.27
CA PHE A 265 -2.73 -35.73 13.48
C PHE A 265 -2.78 -36.90 12.49
N GLU A 266 -1.73 -37.10 11.69
CA GLU A 266 -1.70 -38.18 10.68
C GLU A 266 -1.75 -39.59 11.32
N LYS A 267 -1.03 -39.78 12.43
CA LYS A 267 -1.07 -41.04 13.18
C LYS A 267 -2.46 -41.33 13.76
N GLN A 268 -3.13 -40.32 14.29
CA GLN A 268 -4.47 -40.47 14.88
C GLN A 268 -5.55 -40.63 13.81
N ALA A 269 -5.45 -39.91 12.69
CA ALA A 269 -6.37 -40.05 11.56
C ALA A 269 -6.44 -41.50 11.05
N ALA A 270 -5.30 -42.20 11.00
CA ALA A 270 -5.23 -43.60 10.59
C ALA A 270 -5.84 -44.62 11.58
N ARG A 271 -6.14 -44.19 12.81
CA ARG A 271 -6.60 -45.06 13.92
C ARG A 271 -7.85 -44.53 14.60
N LEU A 272 -8.55 -43.60 13.96
CA LEU A 272 -9.62 -42.85 14.58
C LEU A 272 -10.79 -43.76 14.92
N ALA A 273 -11.30 -43.65 16.16
CA ALA A 273 -12.48 -44.38 16.57
C ALA A 273 -13.73 -43.89 15.80
N PRO A 274 -14.72 -44.78 15.55
CA PRO A 274 -16.03 -44.35 15.06
C PRO A 274 -16.65 -43.26 15.96
N GLY A 275 -17.41 -42.35 15.38
CA GLY A 275 -18.04 -41.25 16.11
C GLY A 275 -17.12 -40.05 16.40
N MET A 276 -15.84 -40.11 16.04
CA MET A 276 -14.93 -38.97 16.15
C MET A 276 -14.72 -38.27 14.82
N LEU A 277 -14.60 -36.94 14.86
CA LEU A 277 -14.04 -36.14 13.76
C LEU A 277 -12.79 -35.40 14.23
N LEU A 278 -11.72 -35.57 13.46
CA LEU A 278 -10.42 -34.97 13.71
C LEU A 278 -10.24 -33.71 12.89
N VAL A 279 -9.67 -32.66 13.48
CA VAL A 279 -9.31 -31.41 12.81
C VAL A 279 -7.82 -31.13 13.05
N TRP A 280 -7.08 -30.83 11.99
CA TRP A 280 -5.70 -30.34 12.16
C TRP A 280 -5.70 -28.83 12.40
N ILE A 281 -4.99 -28.40 13.46
CA ILE A 281 -4.74 -26.99 13.77
C ILE A 281 -3.38 -26.62 13.17
N ALA A 282 -3.37 -25.99 12.00
CA ALA A 282 -2.14 -25.58 11.33
C ALA A 282 -1.61 -24.25 11.91
N GLY A 283 -1.11 -24.27 13.15
CA GLY A 283 -0.68 -23.08 13.88
C GLY A 283 -1.86 -22.28 14.44
N ARG A 284 -1.68 -20.96 14.61
CA ARG A 284 -2.73 -20.11 15.22
C ARG A 284 -4.00 -20.08 14.34
N PRO A 285 -5.18 -20.41 14.90
CA PRO A 285 -6.45 -20.32 14.19
C PRO A 285 -6.70 -18.94 13.59
N THR A 286 -6.97 -18.90 12.29
CA THR A 286 -7.36 -17.67 11.58
C THR A 286 -8.86 -17.42 11.70
N ARG A 287 -9.31 -16.21 11.32
CA ARG A 287 -10.75 -15.89 11.25
C ARG A 287 -11.51 -16.81 10.29
N ALA A 288 -10.95 -17.10 9.11
CA ALA A 288 -11.56 -17.99 8.12
C ALA A 288 -11.68 -19.43 8.63
N TRP A 289 -10.63 -19.92 9.30
CA TRP A 289 -10.66 -21.24 9.93
C TRP A 289 -11.72 -21.31 11.04
N THR A 290 -11.80 -20.26 11.85
CA THR A 290 -12.79 -20.13 12.93
C THR A 290 -14.22 -20.13 12.38
N ALA A 291 -14.49 -19.36 11.32
CA ALA A 291 -15.79 -19.32 10.66
C ALA A 291 -16.20 -20.67 10.03
N ALA A 292 -15.24 -21.39 9.44
CA ALA A 292 -15.50 -22.75 8.95
C ALA A 292 -15.85 -23.71 10.09
N LEU A 293 -15.07 -23.71 11.19
CA LEU A 293 -15.41 -24.51 12.37
C LEU A 293 -16.76 -24.13 12.96
N ASP A 294 -17.09 -22.84 12.96
CA ASP A 294 -18.39 -22.36 13.40
C ASP A 294 -19.52 -22.97 12.57
N ARG A 295 -19.34 -23.07 11.26
CA ARG A 295 -20.31 -23.76 10.40
C ARG A 295 -20.40 -25.24 10.74
N LEU A 296 -19.26 -25.93 10.92
CA LEU A 296 -19.27 -27.36 11.25
C LEU A 296 -19.99 -27.64 12.56
N LEU A 297 -19.75 -26.82 13.59
CA LEU A 297 -20.39 -26.96 14.90
C LEU A 297 -21.87 -26.59 14.90
N ALA A 298 -22.29 -25.68 14.05
CA ALA A 298 -23.72 -25.40 13.84
C ALA A 298 -24.47 -26.60 13.24
N LEU A 299 -23.78 -27.42 12.43
CA LEU A 299 -24.35 -28.60 11.77
C LEU A 299 -24.26 -29.86 12.64
N ALA A 300 -23.19 -30.01 13.42
CA ALA A 300 -22.98 -31.16 14.29
C ALA A 300 -22.32 -30.75 15.62
N PRO A 301 -23.10 -30.23 16.58
CA PRO A 301 -22.59 -29.84 17.88
C PRO A 301 -22.20 -31.07 18.70
N ALA A 302 -20.96 -31.10 19.17
CA ALA A 302 -20.42 -32.16 20.01
C ALA A 302 -19.25 -31.62 20.85
N PRO A 303 -18.91 -32.24 21.99
CA PRO A 303 -17.77 -31.82 22.81
C PRO A 303 -16.44 -31.91 22.05
N ALA A 304 -15.49 -31.06 22.43
CA ALA A 304 -14.14 -31.06 21.88
C ALA A 304 -13.08 -31.64 22.82
N ALA A 305 -12.06 -32.22 22.21
CA ALA A 305 -10.75 -32.44 22.79
C ALA A 305 -9.71 -31.66 22.01
N ILE A 306 -8.72 -31.09 22.67
CA ILE A 306 -7.67 -30.30 22.00
C ILE A 306 -6.31 -30.77 22.48
N SER A 307 -5.45 -31.16 21.53
CA SER A 307 -4.07 -31.56 21.75
C SER A 307 -3.13 -30.56 21.08
N ALA A 308 -2.32 -29.88 21.88
CA ALA A 308 -1.24 -28.99 21.48
C ALA A 308 -0.07 -29.15 22.46
N ASP A 309 1.11 -28.70 22.07
CA ASP A 309 2.28 -28.71 22.95
C ASP A 309 2.01 -27.86 24.21
N ALA A 310 2.50 -28.26 25.39
CA ALA A 310 2.24 -27.54 26.63
C ALA A 310 3.18 -26.33 26.88
N ASP A 311 3.70 -25.75 25.81
CA ASP A 311 4.45 -24.49 25.84
C ASP A 311 3.50 -23.27 25.73
N PRO A 312 3.99 -22.02 25.98
CA PRO A 312 3.13 -20.84 25.91
C PRO A 312 2.43 -20.65 24.55
N ALA A 313 3.09 -20.98 23.43
CA ALA A 313 2.50 -20.83 22.10
C ALA A 313 1.42 -21.88 21.85
N GLY A 314 1.67 -23.13 22.24
CA GLY A 314 0.71 -24.23 22.16
C GLY A 314 -0.53 -24.01 23.02
N ILE A 315 -0.36 -23.44 24.23
CA ILE A 315 -1.50 -23.03 25.08
C ILE A 315 -2.34 -21.94 24.40
N GLU A 316 -1.71 -20.92 23.82
CA GLU A 316 -2.43 -19.87 23.08
C GLU A 316 -3.19 -20.43 21.89
N ILE A 317 -2.57 -21.35 21.14
CA ILE A 317 -3.21 -22.03 20.01
C ILE A 317 -4.41 -22.86 20.48
N ALA A 318 -4.26 -23.63 21.56
CA ALA A 318 -5.34 -24.46 22.11
C ALA A 318 -6.52 -23.60 22.58
N LEU A 319 -6.26 -22.49 23.29
CA LEU A 319 -7.30 -21.55 23.72
C LEU A 319 -8.00 -20.87 22.54
N ALA A 320 -7.25 -20.49 21.50
CA ALA A 320 -7.83 -19.93 20.29
C ALA A 320 -8.69 -20.96 19.54
N ALA A 321 -8.24 -22.21 19.46
CA ALA A 321 -8.97 -23.29 18.79
C ALA A 321 -10.23 -23.72 19.57
N ALA A 322 -10.24 -23.52 20.89
CA ALA A 322 -11.39 -23.79 21.76
C ALA A 322 -12.51 -22.74 21.67
N ARG A 323 -12.20 -21.53 21.17
CA ARG A 323 -13.13 -20.40 21.12
C ARG A 323 -14.51 -20.75 20.52
N PRO A 324 -14.62 -21.49 19.40
CA PRO A 324 -15.91 -21.89 18.82
C PRO A 324 -16.79 -22.75 19.74
N TRP A 325 -16.20 -23.52 20.66
CA TRP A 325 -16.92 -24.29 21.67
C TRP A 325 -17.33 -23.41 22.85
N ALA A 326 -16.40 -22.59 23.34
CA ALA A 326 -16.66 -21.67 24.44
C ALA A 326 -17.80 -20.71 24.11
N ASP A 327 -17.79 -20.12 22.92
CA ASP A 327 -18.82 -19.17 22.46
C ASP A 327 -20.22 -19.82 22.33
N ARG A 328 -20.26 -21.15 22.14
CA ARG A 328 -21.50 -21.96 22.07
C ARG A 328 -21.87 -22.65 23.39
N SER A 329 -21.10 -22.44 24.46
CA SER A 329 -21.25 -23.16 25.72
C SER A 329 -21.20 -24.70 25.56
N LEU A 330 -20.42 -25.18 24.57
CA LEU A 330 -20.18 -26.61 24.39
C LEU A 330 -18.97 -27.05 25.24
N PRO A 331 -18.96 -28.26 25.81
CA PRO A 331 -17.82 -28.75 26.57
C PRO A 331 -16.59 -28.88 25.67
N TRP A 332 -15.43 -28.50 26.20
CA TRP A 332 -14.14 -28.83 25.60
C TRP A 332 -13.12 -29.09 26.71
N GLN A 333 -12.11 -29.89 26.41
CA GLN A 333 -11.02 -30.18 27.34
C GLN A 333 -9.67 -30.31 26.61
N PRO A 334 -8.55 -29.97 27.28
CA PRO A 334 -7.24 -30.38 26.80
C PRO A 334 -7.10 -31.90 26.86
N GLU A 335 -6.42 -32.50 25.88
CA GLU A 335 -6.14 -33.93 25.81
C GLU A 335 -4.68 -34.17 25.40
N ALA A 336 -3.96 -34.97 26.18
CA ALA A 336 -2.58 -35.37 25.91
C ALA A 336 -1.61 -34.20 25.62
N MET A 337 -1.75 -33.08 26.35
CA MET A 337 -0.77 -31.99 26.35
C MET A 337 0.41 -32.41 27.23
N GLU A 338 1.49 -32.93 26.63
CA GLU A 338 2.74 -33.24 27.35
C GLU A 338 3.61 -31.98 27.44
N ALA A 339 4.30 -31.81 28.58
CA ALA A 339 5.13 -30.64 28.91
C ALA A 339 6.61 -30.84 28.58
#